data_AF-A0A7J4EEX1-F1
#
_entry.id   AF-A0A7J4EEX1-F1
#
_cell.length_a   1.000
_cell.length_b   1.000
_cell.length_c   1.000
_cell.angle_alpha   90.00
_cell.angle_beta   90.00
_cell.angle_gamma   90.00
#
_symmetry.space_group_name_H-M   'P 1'
#
loop_
_entity.id
_entity.type
_entity.pdbx_description
1 polymer ?
#
loop_
_entity_poly.entity_id
_entity_poly.type
_entity_poly.pdbx_seq_one_letter_code
_entity_poly.pdbx_strand_id
1 'polypeptide(L)'
;MRKKVYTLGSSNRERREFIELLRCYGIKKLVDVRRFPTSKFEHFKRENLERELTKEGIEYFYLGKQLGGYRKGGYQHYVETKDFHVGLKGLMEIAKDNNAAIMCREKLPWRCHRRFIGEELTSRDWKVVHIIDKNKTWTPKKGKQSRLFSFASFLLTTLFVTPSSMKIRKHNSVPKHLALCFSKNPHPLKSPPLPSSKPLVSLLRASAENDVTPHPSAQHL
;
A
#
# COMPACT_ATOMS: atom_id res chain seq x y z
N MET A 1 4.48 24.80 1.80
CA MET A 1 5.31 24.09 0.81
C MET A 1 4.44 23.14 -0.01
N ARG A 2 4.66 23.03 -1.32
CA ARG A 2 3.94 22.07 -2.17
C ARG A 2 4.37 20.63 -1.83
N LYS A 3 3.43 19.74 -1.53
CA LYS A 3 3.71 18.32 -1.25
C LYS A 3 4.41 17.68 -2.45
N LYS A 4 5.40 16.82 -2.21
CA LYS A 4 6.27 16.23 -3.24
C LYS A 4 6.32 14.71 -3.09
N VAL A 5 6.29 14.02 -4.21
CA VAL A 5 6.44 12.56 -4.25
C VAL A 5 7.31 12.19 -5.44
N TYR A 6 8.16 11.18 -5.26
CA TYR A 6 9.00 10.66 -6.32
C TYR A 6 8.37 9.42 -6.95
N THR A 7 8.84 9.05 -8.13
CA THR A 7 8.56 7.71 -8.67
C THR A 7 9.84 7.12 -9.24
N LEU A 8 9.99 5.81 -9.15
CA LEU A 8 11.12 5.07 -9.70
C LEU A 8 10.64 3.76 -10.35
N GLY A 9 11.25 3.38 -11.46
CA GLY A 9 10.98 2.10 -12.12
C GLY A 9 12.10 1.12 -11.81
N SER A 10 11.75 -0.13 -11.46
CA SER A 10 12.73 -1.19 -11.20
C SER A 10 13.51 -1.56 -12.46
N SER A 11 12.81 -1.69 -13.60
CA SER A 11 13.36 -2.14 -14.87
C SER A 11 14.21 -3.41 -14.69
N ASN A 12 15.38 -3.42 -15.29
CA ASN A 12 16.48 -4.36 -15.19
C ASN A 12 17.66 -3.80 -14.38
N ARG A 13 17.40 -2.83 -13.48
CA ARG A 13 18.47 -2.22 -12.68
C ARG A 13 19.10 -3.24 -11.75
N GLU A 14 20.37 -3.04 -11.49
CA GLU A 14 21.05 -3.76 -10.43
C GLU A 14 20.58 -3.28 -9.05
N ARG A 15 20.73 -4.15 -8.05
CA ARG A 15 20.35 -3.82 -6.67
C ARG A 15 21.07 -2.56 -6.17
N ARG A 16 22.39 -2.50 -6.35
CA ARG A 16 23.22 -1.37 -5.89
C ARG A 16 22.79 -0.06 -6.54
N GLU A 17 22.62 -0.07 -7.86
CA GLU A 17 22.12 1.07 -8.62
C GLU A 17 20.76 1.55 -8.11
N PHE A 18 19.83 0.63 -7.88
CA PHE A 18 18.49 0.98 -7.40
C PHE A 18 18.53 1.64 -6.01
N ILE A 19 19.30 1.09 -5.08
CA ILE A 19 19.47 1.65 -3.73
C ILE A 19 20.17 3.01 -3.78
N GLU A 20 21.22 3.16 -4.61
CA GLU A 20 21.89 4.44 -4.80
C GLU A 20 20.93 5.53 -5.29
N LEU A 21 20.04 5.21 -6.23
CA LEU A 21 19.02 6.16 -6.68
C LEU A 21 18.09 6.57 -5.54
N LEU A 22 17.64 5.64 -4.70
CA LEU A 22 16.82 6.00 -3.54
C LEU A 22 17.57 6.92 -2.58
N ARG A 23 18.84 6.64 -2.32
CA ARG A 23 19.69 7.45 -1.42
C ARG A 23 19.98 8.84 -1.99
N CYS A 24 20.35 8.93 -3.26
CA CYS A 24 20.67 10.20 -3.93
C CYS A 24 19.49 11.18 -3.90
N TYR A 25 18.25 10.68 -3.96
CA TYR A 25 17.05 11.49 -3.91
C TYR A 25 16.45 11.65 -2.51
N GLY A 26 17.12 11.14 -1.47
CA GLY A 26 16.70 11.25 -0.08
C GLY A 26 15.42 10.48 0.24
N ILE A 27 15.19 9.36 -0.44
CA ILE A 27 13.99 8.55 -0.25
C ILE A 27 14.12 7.75 1.05
N LYS A 28 13.08 7.81 1.88
CA LYS A 28 12.96 7.06 3.14
C LYS A 28 11.80 6.06 3.13
N LYS A 29 10.87 6.20 2.19
CA LYS A 29 9.71 5.29 2.06
C LYS A 29 9.55 4.88 0.61
N LEU A 30 9.52 3.58 0.34
CA LEU A 30 9.24 3.04 -0.98
C LEU A 30 7.84 2.42 -1.00
N VAL A 31 7.00 2.91 -1.91
CA VAL A 31 5.63 2.40 -2.10
C VAL A 31 5.57 1.56 -3.36
N ASP A 32 5.52 0.23 -3.21
CA ASP A 32 5.39 -0.70 -4.33
C ASP A 32 3.94 -0.79 -4.80
N VAL A 33 3.71 -0.35 -6.05
CA VAL A 33 2.42 -0.39 -6.73
C VAL A 33 2.40 -1.43 -7.85
N ARG A 34 3.28 -2.43 -7.84
CA ARG A 34 3.18 -3.59 -8.73
C ARG A 34 2.02 -4.45 -8.27
N ARG A 35 1.13 -4.86 -9.19
CA ARG A 35 0.00 -5.74 -8.85
C ARG A 35 0.46 -7.10 -8.31
N PHE A 36 1.55 -7.60 -8.87
CA PHE A 36 2.22 -8.81 -8.46
C PHE A 36 3.69 -8.44 -8.22
N PRO A 37 4.16 -8.37 -6.97
CA PRO A 37 5.51 -7.90 -6.64
C PRO A 37 6.54 -9.03 -6.82
N THR A 38 6.46 -9.72 -7.95
CA THR A 38 7.41 -10.75 -8.39
C THR A 38 8.31 -10.19 -9.50
N SER A 39 9.46 -10.81 -9.71
CA SER A 39 10.41 -10.40 -10.73
C SER A 39 11.30 -11.57 -11.14
N LYS A 40 11.86 -11.50 -12.36
CA LYS A 40 12.96 -12.37 -12.80
C LYS A 40 14.25 -12.09 -12.04
N PHE A 41 14.41 -10.86 -11.55
CA PHE A 41 15.54 -10.45 -10.73
C PHE A 41 15.21 -10.68 -9.26
N GLU A 42 15.98 -11.53 -8.60
CA GLU A 42 15.76 -11.93 -7.21
C GLU A 42 15.63 -10.72 -6.26
N HIS A 43 16.47 -9.69 -6.42
CA HIS A 43 16.43 -8.49 -5.57
C HIS A 43 15.16 -7.66 -5.69
N PHE A 44 14.33 -7.89 -6.72
CA PHE A 44 13.03 -7.22 -6.88
C PHE A 44 11.84 -8.10 -6.51
N LYS A 45 12.04 -9.34 -6.04
CA LYS A 45 10.98 -10.06 -5.33
C LYS A 45 10.67 -9.33 -4.02
N ARG A 46 9.39 -9.26 -3.64
CA ARG A 46 8.92 -8.47 -2.49
C ARG A 46 9.76 -8.67 -1.23
N GLU A 47 9.95 -9.91 -0.83
CA GLU A 47 10.59 -10.29 0.44
C GLU A 47 12.07 -9.89 0.44
N ASN A 48 12.73 -10.05 -0.71
CA ASN A 48 14.12 -9.64 -0.90
C ASN A 48 14.25 -8.12 -0.92
N LEU A 49 13.38 -7.44 -1.66
CA LEU A 49 13.39 -5.99 -1.76
C LEU A 49 13.16 -5.33 -0.40
N GLU A 50 12.14 -5.78 0.33
CA GLU A 50 11.81 -5.29 1.67
C GLU A 50 12.99 -5.45 2.63
N ARG A 51 13.63 -6.63 2.64
CA ARG A 51 14.83 -6.87 3.45
C ARG A 51 16.00 -5.95 3.09
N GLU A 52 16.27 -5.75 1.81
CA GLU A 52 17.38 -4.88 1.37
C GLU A 52 17.11 -3.40 1.69
N LEU A 53 15.86 -2.95 1.57
CA LEU A 53 15.47 -1.59 1.94
C LEU A 53 15.57 -1.33 3.45
N THR A 54 15.15 -2.31 4.27
CA THR A 54 15.26 -2.21 5.74
C THR A 54 16.71 -2.04 6.19
N LYS A 55 17.67 -2.75 5.56
CA LYS A 55 19.11 -2.57 5.84
C LYS A 55 19.60 -1.15 5.57
N GLU A 56 18.99 -0.46 4.61
CA GLU A 56 19.33 0.91 4.23
C GLU A 56 18.49 1.96 4.99
N GLY A 57 17.66 1.54 5.94
CA GLY A 57 16.76 2.41 6.69
C GLY A 57 15.66 3.03 5.83
N ILE A 58 15.19 2.29 4.81
CA ILE A 58 14.07 2.68 3.94
C ILE A 58 12.88 1.80 4.26
N GLU A 59 11.76 2.41 4.64
CA GLU A 59 10.51 1.72 4.92
C GLU A 59 9.84 1.25 3.62
N TYR A 60 9.30 0.03 3.64
CA TYR A 60 8.62 -0.56 2.49
C TYR A 60 7.10 -0.63 2.71
N PHE A 61 6.32 -0.14 1.75
CA PHE A 61 4.86 -0.19 1.76
C PHE A 61 4.36 -0.85 0.47
N TYR A 62 3.46 -1.83 0.61
CA TYR A 62 2.84 -2.48 -0.54
C TYR A 62 1.41 -1.99 -0.76
N LEU A 63 1.17 -1.29 -1.87
CA LEU A 63 -0.15 -0.82 -2.30
C LEU A 63 -0.59 -1.43 -3.64
N GLY A 64 0.03 -2.53 -4.08
CA GLY A 64 -0.31 -3.19 -5.35
C GLY A 64 -1.74 -3.73 -5.44
N LYS A 65 -2.41 -3.98 -4.31
CA LYS A 65 -3.82 -4.41 -4.29
C LYS A 65 -4.75 -3.29 -4.80
N GLN A 66 -4.51 -2.06 -4.38
CA GLN A 66 -5.33 -0.88 -4.70
C GLN A 66 -4.79 -0.07 -5.88
N LEU A 67 -3.47 0.04 -6.03
CA LEU A 67 -2.83 0.88 -7.05
C LEU A 67 -2.13 0.08 -8.15
N GLY A 68 -2.12 -1.25 -8.05
CA GLY A 68 -1.54 -2.12 -9.05
C GLY A 68 -2.21 -2.04 -10.42
N GLY A 69 -1.41 -2.21 -11.47
CA GLY A 69 -1.86 -2.40 -12.85
C GLY A 69 -2.66 -3.70 -13.06
N TYR A 70 -2.75 -4.17 -14.31
CA TYR A 70 -3.53 -5.35 -14.70
C TYR A 70 -5.01 -5.27 -14.27
N ARG A 71 -5.69 -4.23 -14.77
CA ARG A 71 -7.10 -3.96 -14.48
C ARG A 71 -7.97 -4.26 -15.69
N LYS A 72 -9.08 -4.97 -15.47
CA LYS A 72 -10.10 -5.18 -16.48
C LYS A 72 -10.66 -3.81 -16.90
N GLY A 73 -10.84 -3.57 -18.21
CA GLY A 73 -11.26 -2.27 -18.74
C GLY A 73 -10.17 -1.20 -18.81
N GLY A 74 -8.92 -1.56 -18.47
CA GLY A 74 -7.78 -0.63 -18.52
C GLY A 74 -7.65 0.25 -17.28
N TYR A 75 -6.47 0.85 -17.11
CA TYR A 75 -6.18 1.63 -15.90
C TYR A 75 -6.91 2.99 -15.88
N GLN A 76 -7.27 3.53 -17.04
CA GLN A 76 -8.02 4.80 -17.14
C GLN A 76 -9.41 4.71 -16.51
N HIS A 77 -10.15 3.62 -16.71
CA HIS A 77 -11.42 3.42 -16.01
C HIS A 77 -11.19 3.11 -14.52
N TYR A 78 -10.07 2.46 -14.20
CA TYR A 78 -9.78 2.08 -12.83
C TYR A 78 -9.53 3.28 -11.90
N VAL A 79 -9.01 4.41 -12.39
CA VAL A 79 -8.77 5.60 -11.56
C VAL A 79 -10.05 6.20 -10.97
N GLU A 80 -11.21 5.89 -11.54
CA GLU A 80 -12.52 6.36 -11.10
C GLU A 80 -13.13 5.46 -10.00
N THR A 81 -12.47 4.35 -9.65
CA THR A 81 -13.00 3.38 -8.70
C THR A 81 -12.73 3.76 -7.24
N LYS A 82 -13.60 3.31 -6.34
CA LYS A 82 -13.43 3.48 -4.88
C LYS A 82 -12.11 2.89 -4.39
N ASP A 83 -11.75 1.69 -4.87
CA ASP A 83 -10.51 1.01 -4.49
C ASP A 83 -9.28 1.85 -4.81
N PHE A 84 -9.26 2.46 -6.01
CA PHE A 84 -8.17 3.35 -6.40
C PHE A 84 -8.08 4.56 -5.48
N HIS A 85 -9.21 5.22 -5.18
CA HIS A 85 -9.22 6.37 -4.29
C HIS A 85 -8.80 6.04 -2.84
N VAL A 86 -9.16 4.86 -2.33
CA VAL A 86 -8.67 4.36 -1.04
C VAL A 86 -7.14 4.18 -1.08
N GLY A 87 -6.62 3.55 -2.13
CA GLY A 87 -5.17 3.40 -2.33
C GLY A 87 -4.44 4.73 -2.44
N LEU A 88 -5.01 5.68 -3.19
CA LEU A 88 -4.44 7.01 -3.39
C LEU A 88 -4.39 7.81 -2.10
N LYS A 89 -5.44 7.73 -1.26
CA LYS A 89 -5.45 8.35 0.07
C LYS A 89 -4.35 7.76 0.96
N GLY A 90 -4.20 6.43 0.98
CA GLY A 90 -3.11 5.77 1.73
C GLY A 90 -1.73 6.18 1.25
N LEU A 91 -1.53 6.27 -0.07
CA LEU A 91 -0.28 6.76 -0.66
C LEU A 91 0.03 8.21 -0.26
N MET A 92 -0.97 9.10 -0.29
CA MET A 92 -0.81 10.49 0.11
C MET A 92 -0.42 10.64 1.59
N GLU A 93 -0.94 9.76 2.46
CA GLU A 93 -0.57 9.75 3.88
C GLU A 93 0.88 9.30 4.09
N ILE A 94 1.31 8.23 3.41
CA ILE A 94 2.70 7.75 3.47
C ILE A 94 3.66 8.85 2.97
N ALA A 95 3.29 9.53 1.88
CA ALA A 95 4.11 10.52 1.20
C ALA A 95 4.10 11.93 1.83
N LYS A 96 3.42 12.14 2.97
CA LYS A 96 3.27 13.46 3.60
C LYS A 96 4.59 14.17 3.93
N ASP A 97 5.64 13.39 4.22
CA ASP A 97 6.97 13.87 4.60
C ASP A 97 7.88 14.17 3.41
N ASN A 98 7.35 14.15 2.18
CA ASN A 98 8.04 14.52 0.94
C ASN A 98 9.28 13.67 0.56
N ASN A 99 9.41 12.49 1.18
CA ASN A 99 10.54 11.57 1.03
C ASN A 99 10.10 10.16 0.57
N ALA A 100 8.92 10.05 -0.05
CA ALA A 100 8.39 8.80 -0.57
C ALA A 100 8.61 8.66 -2.08
N ALA A 101 8.88 7.43 -2.54
CA ALA A 101 8.93 7.08 -3.95
C ALA A 101 7.94 5.96 -4.30
N ILE A 102 7.15 6.17 -5.35
CA ILE A 102 6.26 5.17 -5.94
C ILE A 102 7.05 4.28 -6.90
N MET A 103 6.99 2.97 -6.71
CA MET A 103 7.72 1.99 -7.52
C MET A 103 6.80 1.20 -8.45
N CYS A 104 7.19 1.12 -9.73
CA CYS A 104 6.60 0.23 -10.76
C CYS A 104 7.70 -0.62 -11.41
N ARG A 105 7.31 -1.52 -12.33
CA ARG A 105 8.24 -2.32 -13.13
C ARG A 105 8.94 -1.50 -14.22
N GLU A 106 8.24 -0.66 -14.98
CA GLU A 106 8.83 -0.02 -16.17
C GLU A 106 9.72 1.19 -15.84
N LYS A 107 10.89 1.30 -16.51
CA LYS A 107 11.84 2.43 -16.33
C LYS A 107 11.22 3.80 -16.62
N LEU A 108 10.38 3.89 -17.65
CA LEU A 108 9.81 5.16 -18.13
C LEU A 108 8.35 5.31 -17.68
N PRO A 109 7.94 6.46 -17.10
CA PRO A 109 6.62 6.60 -16.50
C PRO A 109 5.49 6.58 -17.54
N TRP A 110 5.69 7.17 -18.73
CA TRP A 110 4.68 7.20 -19.81
C TRP A 110 4.35 5.82 -20.41
N ARG A 111 5.11 4.77 -20.07
CA ARG A 111 4.85 3.38 -20.49
C ARG A 111 4.22 2.50 -19.40
N CYS A 112 4.02 2.99 -18.17
CA CYS A 112 3.43 2.24 -17.05
C CYS A 112 2.18 2.95 -16.49
N HIS A 113 1.35 2.21 -15.75
CA HIS A 113 0.20 2.73 -15.01
C HIS A 113 0.56 3.82 -13.99
N ARG A 114 1.81 3.88 -13.51
CA ARG A 114 2.25 4.92 -12.56
C ARG A 114 2.10 6.35 -13.10
N ARG A 115 1.97 6.55 -14.43
CA ARG A 115 1.64 7.87 -14.99
C ARG A 115 0.28 8.36 -14.50
N PHE A 116 -0.73 7.48 -14.44
CA PHE A 116 -2.09 7.85 -14.04
C PHE A 116 -2.13 8.20 -12.55
N ILE A 117 -1.39 7.45 -11.72
CA ILE A 117 -1.21 7.80 -10.30
C ILE A 117 -0.54 9.18 -10.18
N GLY A 118 0.49 9.45 -10.99
CA GLY A 118 1.18 10.74 -11.01
C GLY A 118 0.29 11.90 -11.48
N GLU A 119 -0.55 11.67 -12.48
CA GLU A 119 -1.53 12.65 -12.98
C GLU A 119 -2.56 13.00 -11.89
N GLU A 120 -3.11 11.99 -11.20
CA GLU A 120 -4.05 12.17 -10.09
C GLU A 120 -3.44 12.88 -8.87
N LEU A 121 -2.14 12.69 -8.62
CA LEU A 121 -1.43 13.46 -7.59
C LEU A 121 -1.18 14.89 -8.05
N THR A 122 -0.83 15.09 -9.32
CA THR A 122 -0.58 16.41 -9.91
C THR A 122 -1.84 17.27 -9.94
N SER A 123 -3.01 16.68 -10.22
CA SER A 123 -4.30 17.37 -10.16
C SER A 123 -4.67 17.84 -8.74
N ARG A 124 -4.14 17.16 -7.72
CA ARG A 124 -4.26 17.49 -6.28
C ARG A 124 -3.11 18.36 -5.76
N ASP A 125 -2.44 19.06 -6.67
CA ASP A 125 -1.33 19.98 -6.39
C ASP A 125 -0.06 19.34 -5.78
N TRP A 126 0.17 18.04 -5.97
CA TRP A 126 1.45 17.43 -5.63
C TRP A 126 2.49 17.70 -6.73
N LYS A 127 3.74 17.94 -6.33
CA LYS A 127 4.91 17.88 -7.21
C LYS A 127 5.32 16.42 -7.38
N VAL A 128 4.98 15.83 -8.53
CA VAL A 128 5.43 14.47 -8.88
C VAL A 128 6.75 14.54 -9.65
N VAL A 129 7.79 13.88 -9.14
CA VAL A 129 9.11 13.84 -9.78
C VAL A 129 9.44 12.40 -10.17
N HIS A 130 9.51 12.12 -11.47
CA HIS A 130 9.90 10.80 -11.97
C HIS A 130 11.42 10.70 -12.08
N ILE A 131 12.03 9.86 -11.26
CA ILE A 131 13.45 9.55 -11.30
C ILE A 131 13.69 8.62 -12.49
N ILE A 132 14.46 9.10 -13.47
CA ILE A 132 14.85 8.33 -14.64
C ILE A 132 16.23 7.73 -14.42
N ASP A 133 17.20 8.50 -13.92
CA ASP A 133 18.55 8.05 -13.53
C ASP A 133 19.14 9.08 -12.53
N LYS A 134 20.37 8.87 -12.03
CA LYS A 134 20.99 9.68 -10.95
C LYS A 134 20.90 11.18 -11.22
N ASN A 135 21.22 11.60 -12.44
CA ASN A 135 21.20 13.01 -12.84
C ASN A 135 20.06 13.34 -13.83
N LYS A 136 19.03 12.49 -13.92
CA LYS A 136 17.95 12.64 -14.89
C LYS A 136 16.60 12.43 -14.24
N THR A 137 15.80 13.49 -14.20
CA THR A 137 14.40 13.43 -13.77
C THR A 137 13.47 13.96 -14.84
N TRP A 138 12.20 13.58 -14.73
CA TRP A 138 11.12 14.13 -15.53
C TRP A 138 9.98 14.54 -14.60
N THR A 139 9.46 15.75 -14.77
CA THR A 139 8.33 16.27 -13.99
C THR A 139 7.22 16.65 -14.98
N PRO A 140 6.01 16.07 -14.88
CA PRO A 140 4.90 16.47 -15.72
C PRO A 140 4.59 17.95 -15.49
N LYS A 141 4.39 18.70 -16.56
CA LYS A 141 3.76 20.03 -16.47
C LYS A 141 2.30 19.82 -16.09
N LYS A 142 1.72 20.72 -15.29
CA LYS A 142 0.26 20.73 -15.11
C LYS A 142 -0.37 20.92 -16.49
N GLY A 143 -0.96 19.87 -17.04
CA GLY A 143 -1.77 19.96 -18.26
C GLY A 143 -3.15 20.52 -17.94
N LYS A 144 -3.83 21.13 -18.92
CA LYS A 144 -5.23 21.58 -18.82
C LYS A 144 -6.24 20.45 -18.64
N GLN A 145 -5.81 19.19 -18.50
CA GLN A 145 -6.72 18.07 -18.27
C GLN A 145 -7.06 17.97 -16.78
N SER A 146 -7.77 18.99 -16.29
CA SER A 146 -8.73 18.80 -15.22
C SER A 146 -9.90 18.03 -15.82
N ARG A 147 -9.83 16.69 -15.87
CA ARG A 147 -11.08 15.96 -15.68
C ARG A 147 -11.49 16.28 -14.24
N LEU A 148 -12.34 17.28 -14.11
CA LEU A 148 -13.01 17.65 -12.88
C LEU A 148 -13.87 16.43 -12.48
N PHE A 149 -13.24 15.43 -11.88
CA PHE A 149 -13.99 14.38 -11.19
C PHE A 149 -14.46 15.01 -9.89
N SER A 150 -15.60 15.67 -9.98
CA SER A 150 -16.28 16.29 -8.85
C SER A 150 -16.46 15.23 -7.76
N PHE A 151 -15.75 15.43 -6.65
CA PHE A 151 -15.88 14.67 -5.41
C PHE A 151 -17.29 14.73 -4.79
N ALA A 152 -18.19 15.54 -5.35
CA ALA A 152 -19.49 15.87 -4.76
C ALA A 152 -20.49 14.71 -4.73
N SER A 153 -20.31 13.63 -5.52
CA SER A 153 -21.34 12.59 -5.60
C SER A 153 -21.28 11.52 -4.49
N PHE A 154 -20.21 11.44 -3.70
CA PHE A 154 -20.02 10.32 -2.76
C PHE A 154 -20.39 10.62 -1.30
N LEU A 155 -20.64 11.89 -0.95
CA LEU A 155 -20.95 12.31 0.43
C LEU A 155 -22.45 12.54 0.71
N LEU A 156 -23.34 12.36 -0.27
CA LEU A 156 -24.76 12.72 -0.15
C LEU A 156 -25.72 11.53 0.02
N THR A 157 -25.24 10.34 0.40
CA THR A 157 -26.10 9.16 0.59
C THR A 157 -26.20 8.67 2.04
N THR A 158 -25.94 9.52 3.03
CA THR A 158 -26.15 9.17 4.45
C THR A 158 -26.71 10.32 5.28
N LEU A 159 -27.76 10.99 4.80
CA LEU A 159 -28.52 11.98 5.59
C LEU A 159 -29.96 12.09 5.05
N PHE A 160 -30.74 11.00 5.07
CA PHE A 160 -32.23 11.05 5.09
C PHE A 160 -32.79 9.67 5.48
N VAL A 161 -32.61 9.29 6.75
CA VAL A 161 -33.58 8.41 7.43
C VAL A 161 -33.97 9.16 8.71
N THR A 162 -35.04 9.94 8.61
CA THR A 162 -35.71 10.51 9.77
C THR A 162 -36.70 9.49 10.32
N PRO A 163 -36.73 9.21 11.63
CA PRO A 163 -37.80 8.44 12.24
C PRO A 163 -38.95 9.39 12.59
N SER A 164 -40.14 9.24 12.00
CA SER A 164 -41.36 9.72 12.65
C SER A 164 -42.66 9.23 12.03
N SER A 165 -43.56 8.89 12.95
CA SER A 165 -45.02 8.82 12.82
C SER A 165 -45.63 7.54 12.26
N MET A 166 -45.59 6.53 13.14
CA MET A 166 -46.79 5.88 13.68
C MET A 166 -48.11 6.54 13.23
N LYS A 167 -48.86 5.89 12.34
CA LYS A 167 -50.31 6.06 12.20
C LYS A 167 -50.98 4.71 12.23
N ILE A 168 -51.59 4.45 13.38
CA ILE A 168 -52.52 3.36 13.63
C ILE A 168 -53.74 3.58 12.72
N ARG A 169 -54.08 2.59 11.90
CA ARG A 169 -55.42 2.43 11.33
C ARG A 169 -55.96 1.06 11.69
N LYS A 170 -57.00 1.06 12.52
CA LYS A 170 -57.91 -0.07 12.74
C LYS A 170 -58.71 -0.29 11.45
N HIS A 171 -58.79 -1.51 10.93
CA HIS A 171 -60.04 -2.27 10.85
C HIS A 171 -59.87 -3.64 10.19
N ASN A 172 -60.45 -4.61 10.87
CA ASN A 172 -60.83 -5.99 10.55
C ASN A 172 -60.96 -6.37 9.06
N SER A 173 -60.40 -7.53 8.71
CA SER A 173 -61.17 -8.70 8.24
C SER A 173 -60.24 -9.91 8.05
N VAL A 174 -60.67 -11.05 8.59
CA VAL A 174 -60.05 -12.39 8.51
C VAL A 174 -60.88 -13.21 7.53
N PRO A 175 -60.29 -14.08 6.69
CA PRO A 175 -60.32 -15.54 6.97
C PRO A 175 -58.98 -16.22 6.64
N LYS A 176 -58.40 -16.98 7.57
CA LYS A 176 -58.55 -18.45 7.73
C LYS A 176 -58.31 -19.24 6.43
N HIS A 177 -57.13 -19.83 6.29
CA HIS A 177 -56.99 -21.26 6.00
C HIS A 177 -55.56 -21.79 6.28
N LEU A 178 -55.52 -22.83 7.13
CA LEU A 178 -54.58 -23.97 7.24
C LEU A 178 -53.06 -23.73 7.13
N ALA A 179 -52.32 -23.86 8.23
CA ALA A 179 -51.76 -25.10 8.80
C ALA A 179 -50.40 -25.46 8.18
N LEU A 180 -49.31 -25.15 8.88
CA LEU A 180 -48.62 -26.02 9.85
C LEU A 180 -47.42 -26.71 9.18
N CYS A 181 -46.20 -26.22 9.46
CA CYS A 181 -45.06 -27.09 9.73
C CYS A 181 -43.90 -26.30 10.35
N PHE A 182 -43.50 -26.81 11.50
CA PHE A 182 -42.49 -26.34 12.43
C PHE A 182 -41.06 -26.61 11.93
N SER A 183 -40.12 -25.86 12.51
CA SER A 183 -38.74 -26.27 12.82
C SER A 183 -37.69 -26.22 11.69
N LYS A 184 -36.74 -25.29 11.75
CA LYS A 184 -35.47 -25.43 12.50
C LYS A 184 -34.61 -24.16 12.35
N ASN A 185 -34.00 -23.79 13.47
CA ASN A 185 -33.10 -22.66 13.66
C ASN A 185 -31.81 -22.71 12.80
N PRO A 186 -31.15 -21.55 12.59
CA PRO A 186 -29.98 -21.41 11.74
C PRO A 186 -28.69 -21.91 12.41
N HIS A 187 -27.84 -22.59 11.64
CA HIS A 187 -26.48 -22.93 12.04
C HIS A 187 -25.54 -21.72 11.86
N PRO A 188 -24.75 -21.32 12.87
CA PRO A 188 -23.68 -20.33 12.69
C PRO A 188 -22.41 -20.98 12.13
N LEU A 189 -21.85 -20.35 11.11
CA LEU A 189 -20.56 -20.67 10.51
C LEU A 189 -19.43 -20.47 11.55
N LYS A 190 -18.70 -21.54 11.86
CA LYS A 190 -17.49 -21.50 12.70
C LYS A 190 -16.36 -20.81 11.95
N SER A 191 -15.83 -19.73 12.52
CA SER A 191 -14.57 -19.10 12.08
C SER A 191 -13.35 -19.97 12.44
N PRO A 192 -12.30 -20.02 11.60
CA PRO A 192 -11.08 -20.77 11.90
C PRO A 192 -10.24 -20.11 13.01
N PRO A 193 -9.44 -20.89 13.76
CA PRO A 193 -8.72 -20.41 14.94
C PRO A 193 -7.50 -19.53 14.58
N LEU A 194 -7.29 -18.48 15.38
CA LEU A 194 -6.09 -17.65 15.41
C LEU A 194 -4.88 -18.44 15.94
N PRO A 195 -3.66 -18.23 15.40
CA PRO A 195 -2.44 -18.84 15.94
C PRO A 195 -2.08 -18.25 17.31
N SER A 196 -1.85 -19.15 18.26
CA SER A 196 -1.54 -18.87 19.67
C SER A 196 -0.14 -18.26 19.86
N SER A 197 -0.08 -17.10 20.50
CA SER A 197 1.12 -16.56 21.13
C SER A 197 1.42 -17.33 22.42
N LYS A 198 2.67 -17.77 22.60
CA LYS A 198 3.20 -18.26 23.88
C LYS A 198 4.62 -17.73 24.13
N PRO A 199 5.03 -17.62 25.40
CA PRO A 199 5.54 -16.37 25.95
C PRO A 199 7.04 -16.37 26.22
N LEU A 200 7.56 -15.16 26.40
CA LEU A 200 8.91 -14.84 26.82
C LEU A 200 8.91 -14.72 28.35
N VAL A 201 9.51 -15.68 29.06
CA VAL A 201 9.89 -15.49 30.47
C VAL A 201 11.26 -16.12 30.75
N SER A 202 12.11 -15.25 31.25
CA SER A 202 13.41 -15.38 31.92
C SER A 202 13.64 -16.60 32.82
N LEU A 203 14.87 -17.09 32.80
CA LEU A 203 15.57 -17.46 34.04
C LEU A 203 17.05 -17.06 33.99
N LEU A 204 17.45 -16.33 35.03
CA LEU A 204 18.78 -15.78 35.33
C LEU A 204 19.56 -16.74 36.24
N ARG A 205 20.91 -16.62 36.18
CA ARG A 205 21.95 -17.00 37.19
C ARG A 205 22.21 -18.50 37.38
N ALA A 206 23.43 -18.99 37.62
CA ALA A 206 24.66 -18.41 38.19
C ALA A 206 25.91 -19.17 37.63
N SER A 207 27.03 -18.49 37.36
CA SER A 207 28.27 -18.43 38.16
C SER A 207 29.14 -19.71 38.21
N ALA A 208 30.38 -19.59 37.71
CA ALA A 208 31.65 -20.22 38.15
C ALA A 208 32.60 -20.23 36.92
N GLU A 209 33.56 -19.30 36.81
CA GLU A 209 34.92 -19.32 37.39
C GLU A 209 35.96 -20.02 36.47
N ASN A 210 37.06 -19.27 36.22
CA ASN A 210 38.43 -19.68 35.86
C ASN A 210 38.63 -20.16 34.40
N ASP A 211 39.59 -19.70 33.58
CA ASP A 211 41.01 -19.33 33.74
C ASP A 211 41.37 -18.30 32.61
N VAL A 212 42.15 -17.21 32.74
CA VAL A 212 43.60 -17.05 33.06
C VAL A 212 44.47 -17.98 32.19
N THR A 213 45.05 -17.63 31.04
CA THR A 213 46.07 -16.58 30.78
C THR A 213 46.37 -16.48 29.26
N PRO A 214 47.09 -15.42 28.81
CA PRO A 214 47.50 -15.17 27.42
C PRO A 214 48.97 -15.54 27.12
N HIS A 215 49.33 -15.67 25.83
CA HIS A 215 50.61 -15.33 25.14
C HIS A 215 50.98 -16.32 23.99
N PRO A 216 51.99 -16.06 23.14
CA PRO A 216 52.36 -14.83 22.42
C PRO A 216 52.60 -15.05 20.91
N SER A 217 52.80 -13.93 20.22
CA SER A 217 53.41 -13.76 18.90
C SER A 217 54.78 -14.42 18.67
N ALA A 218 55.01 -14.94 17.46
CA ALA A 218 56.30 -15.06 16.76
C ALA A 218 55.99 -15.03 15.24
N GLN A 219 56.41 -14.06 14.43
CA GLN A 219 57.77 -13.89 13.85
C GLN A 219 58.38 -15.20 13.34
N HIS A 220 58.25 -15.48 12.04
CA HIS A 220 59.36 -15.64 11.09
C HIS A 220 58.89 -16.19 9.72
N LEU A 221 59.49 -15.63 8.66
CA LEU A 221 59.50 -16.01 7.23
C LEU A 221 58.34 -15.51 6.36
#